data_AF-X1P758-F1
#
_entry.id   AF-X1P758-F1
#
_cell.length_a   1.000
_cell.length_b   1.000
_cell.length_c   1.000
_cell.angle_alpha   90.00
_cell.angle_beta   90.00
_cell.angle_gamma   90.00
#
_symmetry.space_group_name_H-M   'P 1'
#
loop_
_entity.id
_entity.type
_entity.pdbx_description
1 polymer ?
#
loop_
_entity_poly.entity_id
_entity_poly.type
_entity_poly.pdbx_seq_one_letter_code
_entity_poly.pdbx_strand_id
1 'polypeptide(L)'
;CNTCVEVCRTDVLVPNPEKGKPPIVLYPDECWFGGCCVGHCPVPGAIRMEHPLNQRVGWKRKETGEYFRIGMKNPPPPNTRPPVGG
;
A
#
# COMPACT_ATOMS: atom_id res chain seq x y z
N CYS A 1 12.56 -16.98 -6.27
CA CYS A 1 11.44 -17.41 -7.13
C CYS A 1 11.04 -16.35 -8.16
N ASN A 2 11.32 -15.06 -7.97
CA ASN A 2 10.96 -13.97 -8.90
C ASN A 2 9.45 -13.80 -9.19
N THR A 3 8.57 -14.51 -8.48
CA THR A 3 7.12 -14.42 -8.65
C THR A 3 6.61 -12.98 -8.55
N CYS A 4 7.10 -12.18 -7.60
CA CYS A 4 6.71 -10.78 -7.47
C CYS A 4 7.14 -9.90 -8.65
N VAL A 5 8.23 -10.26 -9.35
CA VAL A 5 8.66 -9.60 -10.60
C VAL A 5 7.67 -9.94 -11.72
N GLU A 6 7.37 -11.23 -11.90
CA GLU A 6 6.51 -11.72 -12.99
C GLU A 6 5.05 -11.25 -12.91
N VAL A 7 4.52 -11.06 -11.70
CA VAL A 7 3.12 -10.65 -11.48
C VAL A 7 2.93 -9.14 -11.38
N CYS A 8 4.02 -8.35 -11.40
CA CYS A 8 3.92 -6.91 -11.29
C CYS A 8 3.28 -6.34 -12.56
N ARG A 9 2.16 -5.63 -12.42
CA ARG A 9 1.41 -5.09 -13.57
C ARG A 9 2.06 -3.85 -14.21
N THR A 10 3.02 -3.24 -13.52
CA THR A 10 3.69 -2.00 -13.94
C THR A 10 5.21 -2.14 -13.97
N ASP A 11 5.73 -3.37 -13.94
CA ASP A 11 7.17 -3.69 -14.10
C ASP A 11 8.14 -2.89 -13.20
N VAL A 12 7.71 -2.56 -11.97
CA VAL A 12 8.52 -1.76 -11.04
C VAL A 12 9.63 -2.56 -10.35
N LEU A 13 9.59 -3.88 -10.46
CA LEU A 13 10.52 -4.82 -9.84
C LEU A 13 11.37 -5.47 -10.92
N VAL A 14 12.67 -5.63 -10.66
CA VAL A 14 13.57 -6.39 -11.53
C VAL A 14 14.28 -7.50 -10.75
N PRO A 15 14.67 -8.61 -11.40
CA PRO A 15 15.41 -9.68 -10.74
C PRO A 15 16.71 -9.16 -10.13
N ASN A 16 17.09 -9.69 -8.97
CA ASN A 16 18.38 -9.38 -8.38
C ASN A 16 19.50 -10.14 -9.14
N PRO A 17 20.60 -9.47 -9.54
CA PRO A 17 21.73 -10.17 -10.16
C PRO A 17 22.41 -11.16 -9.20
N GLU A 18 22.36 -10.92 -7.89
CA GLU A 18 22.87 -11.83 -6.88
C GLU A 18 21.80 -12.86 -6.48
N LYS A 19 22.11 -14.14 -6.67
CA LYS A 19 21.19 -15.23 -6.35
C LYS A 19 20.85 -15.26 -4.86
N GLY A 20 19.56 -15.37 -4.55
CA GLY A 20 19.05 -15.47 -3.18
C GLY A 20 18.73 -14.11 -2.53
N LYS A 21 19.13 -13.00 -3.15
CA LYS A 21 18.70 -11.65 -2.73
C LYS A 21 17.28 -11.34 -3.22
N PRO A 22 16.55 -10.44 -2.52
CA PRO A 22 15.24 -9.99 -2.96
C PRO A 22 15.33 -9.16 -4.26
N PRO A 23 14.26 -9.11 -5.08
CA PRO A 23 14.19 -8.25 -6.25
C PRO A 23 14.45 -6.78 -5.93
N ILE A 24 14.96 -6.04 -6.92
CA ILE A 24 15.26 -4.61 -6.81
C ILE A 24 14.01 -3.83 -7.21
N VAL A 25 13.64 -2.83 -6.41
CA VAL A 25 12.60 -1.85 -6.77
C VAL A 25 13.25 -0.76 -7.61
N LEU A 26 12.98 -0.75 -8.91
CA LEU A 26 13.63 0.14 -9.87
C LEU A 26 12.82 1.42 -10.12
N TYR A 27 11.49 1.29 -10.23
CA TYR A 27 10.58 2.41 -10.52
C TYR A 27 9.48 2.52 -9.44
N PRO A 28 9.83 2.88 -8.19
CA PRO A 28 8.88 2.89 -7.09
C PRO A 28 7.68 3.82 -7.32
N ASP A 29 7.89 4.92 -8.02
CA ASP A 29 6.85 5.93 -8.30
C ASP A 29 5.80 5.45 -9.31
N GLU A 30 6.12 4.44 -10.12
CA GLU A 30 5.20 3.81 -11.08
C GLU A 30 4.39 2.67 -10.43
N CYS A 31 4.53 2.46 -9.12
CA CYS A 31 3.75 1.45 -8.41
C CYS A 31 2.29 1.90 -8.30
N TRP A 32 1.37 1.12 -8.87
CA TRP A 32 -0.07 1.38 -8.76
C TRP A 32 -0.71 0.84 -7.47
N PHE A 33 0.10 0.36 -6.53
CA PHE A 33 -0.33 -0.20 -5.25
C PHE A 33 -1.41 -1.29 -5.39
N GLY A 34 -1.37 -2.06 -6.49
CA GLY A 34 -2.34 -3.12 -6.77
C GLY A 34 -2.16 -4.40 -5.95
N GLY A 35 -1.04 -4.55 -5.24
CA GLY A 35 -0.81 -5.65 -4.31
C GLY A 35 -0.55 -7.03 -4.92
N CYS A 36 -0.49 -7.18 -6.25
CA CYS A 36 -0.23 -8.46 -6.92
C CYS A 36 1.04 -9.14 -6.40
N CYS A 37 2.12 -8.38 -6.22
CA CYS A 37 3.39 -8.89 -5.70
C CYS A 37 3.27 -9.46 -4.27
N VAL A 38 2.45 -8.83 -3.41
CA VAL A 38 2.19 -9.30 -2.04
C VAL A 38 1.28 -10.52 -2.05
N GLY A 39 0.20 -10.49 -2.83
CA GLY A 39 -0.79 -11.57 -2.88
C GLY A 39 -0.27 -12.87 -3.47
N HIS A 40 0.67 -12.80 -4.41
CA HIS A 40 1.28 -13.98 -5.04
C HIS A 40 2.61 -14.41 -4.40
N CYS A 41 3.12 -13.68 -3.40
CA CYS A 41 4.38 -14.07 -2.77
C CYS A 41 4.20 -15.39 -2.01
N PRO A 42 4.95 -16.46 -2.33
CA PRO A 42 4.80 -17.75 -1.65
C PRO A 42 5.41 -17.74 -0.23
N VAL A 43 6.17 -16.69 0.13
CA VAL A 43 6.82 -16.56 1.42
C VAL A 43 6.11 -15.46 2.23
N PRO A 44 5.33 -15.82 3.26
CA PRO A 44 4.65 -14.85 4.10
C PRO A 44 5.61 -13.83 4.69
N GLY A 45 5.27 -12.54 4.58
CA GLY A 45 6.06 -11.44 5.15
C GLY A 45 7.35 -11.09 4.39
N ALA A 46 7.70 -11.78 3.31
CA ALA A 46 8.89 -11.45 2.51
C ALA A 46 8.76 -10.12 1.76
N ILE A 47 7.52 -9.67 1.52
CA ILE A 47 7.21 -8.38 0.89
C ILE A 47 6.02 -7.76 1.61
N ARG A 48 6.05 -6.44 1.75
CA ARG A 48 4.92 -5.62 2.22
C ARG A 48 4.72 -4.46 1.26
N MET A 49 3.48 -4.00 1.15
CA MET A 49 3.12 -2.83 0.36
C MET A 49 2.57 -1.76 1.30
N GLU A 50 3.03 -0.53 1.12
CA GLU A 50 2.55 0.62 1.88
C GLU A 50 1.63 1.44 0.97
N HIS A 51 0.32 1.41 1.24
CA HIS A 51 -0.60 2.26 0.51
C HIS A 51 -0.37 3.74 0.87
N PRO A 52 -0.36 4.63 -0.15
CA PRO A 52 -0.44 6.08 0.03
C PRO A 52 -1.61 6.47 0.92
N LEU A 53 -1.48 7.59 1.64
CA LEU A 53 -2.48 8.04 2.62
C LEU A 53 -3.89 8.18 2.03
N ASN A 54 -4.00 8.61 0.78
CA ASN A 54 -5.27 8.76 0.05
C ASN A 54 -5.89 7.42 -0.39
N GLN A 55 -5.11 6.34 -0.47
CA GLN A 55 -5.58 5.00 -0.82
C GLN A 55 -5.82 4.09 0.40
N ARG A 56 -5.46 4.54 1.60
CA ARG A 56 -5.75 3.79 2.83
C ARG A 56 -7.26 3.79 3.07
N VAL A 57 -7.84 2.60 3.08
CA VAL A 57 -9.27 2.41 3.30
C VAL A 57 -9.65 2.89 4.70
N GLY A 58 -10.71 3.66 4.76
CA GLY A 58 -11.42 3.99 5.98
C GLY A 58 -12.90 3.71 5.84
N TRP A 59 -13.60 3.64 6.96
CA TRP A 59 -15.05 3.43 7.01
C TRP A 59 -15.71 4.51 7.85
N LYS A 60 -16.94 4.87 7.48
CA LYS A 60 -17.76 5.84 8.21
C LYS A 60 -18.94 5.12 8.85
N ARG A 61 -19.18 5.33 10.14
CA ARG A 61 -20.42 4.88 10.79
C ARG A 61 -21.59 5.69 10.22
N LYS A 62 -22.63 5.01 9.74
CA LYS A 62 -23.80 5.67 9.12
C LYS A 62 -24.54 6.58 10.11
N GLU A 63 -24.73 6.10 11.34
CA GLU A 63 -25.50 6.77 12.38
C GLU A 63 -24.78 8.00 12.95
N THR A 64 -23.51 7.86 13.32
CA THR A 64 -22.75 8.90 14.03
C THR A 64 -21.92 9.78 13.11
N GLY A 65 -21.64 9.31 11.89
CA GLY A 65 -20.75 9.97 10.96
C GLY A 65 -19.26 9.90 11.31
N GLU A 66 -18.89 9.18 12.36
CA GLU A 66 -17.48 8.97 12.74
C GLU A 66 -16.72 8.21 11.65
N TYR A 67 -15.50 8.67 11.34
CA TYR A 67 -14.64 8.08 10.33
C TYR A 67 -13.43 7.38 10.95
N PHE A 68 -13.22 6.13 10.57
CA PHE A 68 -12.19 5.26 11.10
C PHE A 68 -11.25 4.80 9.98
N ARG A 69 -10.02 4.44 10.34
CA ARG A 69 -9.02 3.83 9.45
C ARG A 69 -8.62 2.46 9.99
N ILE A 70 -8.08 1.59 9.12
CA ILE A 70 -7.57 0.28 9.56
C ILE A 70 -6.55 0.48 10.70
N GLY A 71 -6.74 -0.23 11.80
CA GLY A 71 -5.91 -0.13 13.02
C GLY A 71 -6.24 1.02 13.96
N MET A 72 -7.19 1.90 13.62
CA MET A 72 -7.62 3.01 14.46
C MET A 72 -8.66 2.54 15.50
N LYS A 73 -8.30 2.55 16.78
CA LYS A 73 -9.22 2.19 17.88
C LYS A 73 -10.22 3.32 18.21
N ASN A 74 -9.76 4.56 18.21
CA ASN A 74 -10.54 5.76 18.52
C ASN A 74 -10.25 6.84 17.45
N PRO A 75 -11.25 7.33 16.71
CA PRO A 75 -11.04 8.35 15.70
C PRO A 75 -10.76 9.69 16.37
N PRO A 76 -9.80 10.51 15.87
CA PRO A 76 -9.61 11.86 16.37
C PRO A 76 -10.86 12.69 16.07
N PRO A 77 -11.09 13.77 16.84
CA PRO A 77 -12.13 14.73 16.51
C PRO A 77 -12.00 15.21 15.05
N PRO A 78 -13.12 15.46 14.36
CA PRO A 78 -13.09 15.98 12.99
C PRO A 78 -12.20 17.22 12.87
N ASN A 79 -11.40 17.31 11.81
CA ASN A 79 -10.64 18.52 11.52
C ASN A 79 -11.61 19.60 11.03
N THR A 80 -11.91 20.58 11.87
CA THR A 80 -12.81 21.71 11.58
C THR A 80 -12.09 22.93 11.02
N ARG A 81 -10.77 22.86 10.82
CA ARG A 81 -10.02 23.97 10.24
C ARG A 81 -10.44 24.17 8.78
N PRO A 82 -10.65 25.41 8.33
CA PRO A 82 -10.93 25.68 6.92
C PRO A 82 -9.75 25.24 6.05
N PRO A 83 -9.99 24.83 4.78
CA PRO A 83 -8.92 24.57 3.83
C PRO A 83 -8.00 25.78 3.72
N VAL A 84 -6.69 25.54 3.72
CA VAL A 84 -5.71 26.59 3.42
C VAL A 84 -5.69 26.79 1.90
N GLY A 85 -6.35 27.85 1.44
CA GLY A 85 -6.58 28.13 0.02
C GLY A 85 -8.07 28.15 -0.29
N GLY A 86 -8.67 29.33 -0.10
CA GLY A 86 -10.02 29.67 -0.57
C GLY A 86 -9.94 30.61 -1.77
#